data_AF-A0A3M4VLC3-F1
#
_entry.id   AF-A0A3M4VLC3-F1
#
_cell.length_a   1.000
_cell.length_b   1.000
_cell.length_c   1.000
_cell.angle_alpha   90.00
_cell.angle_beta   90.00
_cell.angle_gamma   90.00
#
_symmetry.space_group_name_H-M   'P 1'
#
loop_
_entity.id
_entity.type
_entity.pdbx_description
1 polymer ?
#
loop_
_entity_poly.entity_id
_entity_poly.type
_entity_poly.pdbx_seq_one_letter_code
_entity_poly.pdbx_strand_id
1 'polypeptide(L)' 'MKAGLDEYIHYYNHERIKLRLNGLSPVDYRAQAAG' A
#
# COMPACT_ATOMS: atom_id res chain seq x y z
N MET A 1 -1.57 -21.71 -7.06
CA MET A 1 -2.26 -20.93 -6.01
C MET A 1 -1.29 -19.99 -5.27
N LYS A 2 -0.56 -19.14 -6.00
CA LYS A 2 0.33 -18.11 -5.39
C LYS A 2 0.07 -16.71 -5.97
N ALA A 3 -0.20 -16.63 -7.27
CA ALA A 3 -0.52 -15.39 -7.97
C ALA A 3 -1.55 -14.52 -7.25
N GLY A 4 -2.69 -15.09 -6.81
CA GLY A 4 -3.72 -14.30 -6.12
C GLY A 4 -3.31 -13.73 -4.75
N LEU A 5 -2.37 -14.37 -4.03
CA LEU A 5 -1.87 -13.84 -2.76
C LEU A 5 -0.86 -12.71 -3.02
N ASP A 6 0.01 -12.90 -4.01
CA ASP A 6 1.01 -11.90 -4.40
C ASP A 6 0.32 -10.64 -4.95
N GLU A 7 -0.70 -10.80 -5.79
CA GLU A 7 -1.58 -9.73 -6.28
C GLU A 7 -2.30 -9.01 -5.13
N TYR A 8 -2.84 -9.76 -4.18
CA TYR A 8 -3.51 -9.18 -3.01
C TYR A 8 -2.56 -8.35 -2.14
N ILE A 9 -1.34 -8.86 -1.90
CA ILE A 9 -0.30 -8.15 -1.16
C ILE A 9 0.12 -6.87 -1.90
N HIS A 10 0.27 -6.94 -3.23
CA HIS A 10 0.62 -5.78 -4.05
C HIS A 10 -0.46 -4.71 -3.97
N TYR A 11 -1.73 -5.08 -4.24
CA TYR A 11 -2.88 -4.19 -4.14
C TYR A 11 -2.97 -3.54 -2.75
N TYR A 12 -2.82 -4.32 -1.67
CA TYR A 12 -2.95 -3.80 -0.32
C TYR A 12 -1.85 -2.80 0.04
N ASN A 13 -0.63 -3.00 -0.47
CA ASN A 13 0.51 -2.14 -0.16
C ASN A 13 0.58 -0.90 -1.06
N HIS A 14 0.35 -1.03 -2.36
CA HIS A 14 0.63 0.00 -3.35
C HIS A 14 -0.60 0.74 -3.86
N GLU A 15 -1.72 0.05 -4.05
CA GLU A 15 -2.88 0.62 -4.74
C GLU A 15 -3.98 1.06 -3.78
N ARG A 16 -4.04 0.44 -2.59
CA ARG A 16 -5.07 0.75 -1.61
C ARG A 16 -4.90 2.15 -1.04
N ILE A 17 -5.73 3.07 -1.51
CA ILE A 17 -5.82 4.44 -1.00
C ILE A 17 -6.55 4.45 0.35
N LYS A 18 -5.95 5.09 1.37
CA LYS A 18 -6.61 5.36 2.65
C LYS A 18 -6.80 6.86 2.84
N LEU A 19 -8.05 7.28 3.06
CA LEU A 19 -8.38 8.68 3.37
C LEU A 19 -7.62 9.19 4.62
N ARG A 20 -7.38 8.32 5.60
CA ARG A 20 -6.59 8.66 6.80
C ARG A 20 -5.09 8.86 6.57
N LEU A 21 -4.57 8.44 5.41
CA LEU A 21 -3.18 8.63 5.01
C LEU A 21 -3.03 9.79 4.00
N ASN A 22 -3.94 10.76 4.02
CA ASN A 22 -3.97 11.87 3.06
C ASN A 22 -4.03 11.41 1.60
N GLY A 23 -4.69 10.26 1.35
CA GLY A 23 -4.78 9.69 0.00
C GLY A 23 -3.55 8.91 -0.45
N LEU A 24 -2.54 8.74 0.40
CA LEU A 24 -1.33 7.97 0.08
C LEU A 24 -1.57 6.46 0.17
N SER A 25 -0.79 5.71 -0.60
CA SER A 25 -0.65 4.27 -0.38
C SER A 25 0.09 3.98 0.94
N PRO A 26 -0.09 2.78 1.52
CA PRO A 26 0.68 2.37 2.69
C PRO A 26 2.20 2.46 2.54
N VAL A 27 2.76 2.20 1.35
CA VAL A 27 4.21 2.31 1.15
C VAL A 27 4.65 3.77 1.11
N ASP A 28 3.91 4.62 0.41
CA ASP A 28 4.25 6.04 0.27
C ASP A 28 4.16 6.76 1.61
N TYR A 29 3.15 6.44 2.41
CA TYR A 29 3.02 6.98 3.76
C TYR A 29 4.22 6.59 4.66
N ARG A 30 4.70 5.34 4.59
CA ARG A 30 5.88 4.90 5.34
C ARG A 30 7.16 5.57 4.85
N ALA A 31 7.29 5.78 3.54
CA ALA A 31 8.44 6.46 2.96
C ALA A 31 8.56 7.92 3.46
N GLN A 32 7.42 8.62 3.63
CA GLN A 32 7.41 9.97 4.20
C GLN A 32 7.79 10.01 5.68
N ALA A 33 7.45 8.98 6.45
CA ALA A 33 7.78 8.90 7.88
C ALA A 33 9.24 8.49 8.16
N ALA A 34 9.95 7.99 7.15
CA ALA A 34 11.33 7.54 7.26
C ALA A 34 12.37 8.63 6.94
N GLY A 35 11.93 9.82 6.51
CA GLY A 35 12.75 11.03 6.36
C GLY A 35 12.61 11.94 7.57
#